data_AF-A0A2C9UQ08-F1
#
_entry.id   AF-A0A2C9UQ08-F1
#
_cell.length_a   1.000
_cell.length_b   1.000
_cell.length_c   1.000
_cell.angle_alpha   90.00
_cell.angle_beta   90.00
_cell.angle_gamma   90.00
#
_symmetry.space_group_name_H-M   'P 1'
#
loop_
_entity.id
_entity.type
_entity.pdbx_description
1 polymer ?
#
loop_
_entity_poly.entity_id
_entity_poly.type
_entity_poly.pdbx_seq_one_letter_code
_entity_poly.pdbx_strand_id
1 'polypeptide(L)' 'MILVAIVAELMEEYTALLARVLEHMFNEAPFPRRVRFLILRSLPFASSLHPPLIRAPA' A
#
# COMPACT_ATOMS: atom_id res chain seq x y z
N MET A 1 28.33 0.01 10.62
CA MET A 1 27.13 0.57 9.97
C MET A 1 27.11 0.44 8.45
N ILE A 2 28.17 -0.09 7.81
CA ILE A 2 28.25 -0.23 6.35
C ILE A 2 27.23 -1.23 5.75
N LEU A 3 26.95 -2.34 6.44
CA LEU A 3 25.99 -3.35 5.99
C LEU A 3 24.59 -2.75 5.81
N VAL A 4 24.17 -1.89 6.74
CA VAL A 4 22.86 -1.23 6.70
C VAL A 4 22.76 -0.30 5.49
N ALA A 5 23.84 0.43 5.16
CA ALA A 5 23.87 1.30 3.99
C ALA A 5 23.75 0.49 2.68
N ILE A 6 24.46 -0.63 2.57
CA ILE A 6 24.38 -1.52 1.40
C ILE A 6 22.96 -2.10 1.25
N VAL A 7 22.36 -2.56 2.36
CA VAL A 7 20.98 -3.08 2.34
C VAL A 7 19.98 -1.99 1.98
N ALA A 8 20.17 -0.76 2.47
CA ALA A 8 19.29 0.37 2.13
C ALA A 8 19.37 0.73 0.64
N GLU A 9 20.57 0.78 0.07
CA GLU A 9 20.78 1.04 -1.36
C GLU A 9 20.13 -0.05 -2.23
N LEU A 10 20.28 -1.33 -1.85
CA LEU A 10 19.61 -2.44 -2.52
C LEU A 10 18.08 -2.37 -2.41
N MET A 11 17.56 -1.97 -1.24
CA MET A 11 16.11 -1.82 -1.04
C MET A 11 15.54 -0.66 -1.86
N GLU A 12 16.29 0.42 -2.05
CA GLU A 12 15.86 1.55 -2.87
C GLU A 12 15.67 1.14 -4.33
N GLU A 13 16.64 0.43 -4.90
CA GLU A 13 16.54 -0.05 -6.28
C GLU A 13 15.44 -1.11 -6.44
N TYR A 14 15.34 -2.05 -5.50
CA TYR A 14 14.28 -3.06 -5.49
C TYR A 14 12.88 -2.42 -5.40
N THR A 15 12.68 -1.45 -4.51
CA THR A 15 11.39 -0.80 -4.33
C THR A 15 11.00 0.08 -5.52
N ALA A 16 11.97 0.71 -6.20
CA ALA A 16 11.71 1.46 -7.43
C ALA A 16 11.22 0.55 -8.57
N LEU A 17 11.82 -0.63 -8.74
CA LEU A 17 11.36 -1.62 -9.71
C LEU A 17 9.99 -2.19 -9.32
N LEU A 18 9.83 -2.55 -8.05
CA LEU A 18 8.58 -3.07 -7.51
C LEU A 18 7.42 -2.08 -7.72
N ALA A 19 7.64 -0.79 -7.50
CA ALA A 19 6.63 0.26 -7.70
C ALA A 19 6.16 0.32 -9.16
N ARG A 20 7.08 0.26 -10.12
CA ARG A 20 6.74 0.27 -11.56
C ARG A 20 5.94 -0.96 -11.97
N VAL A 21 6.32 -2.13 -11.45
CA VAL A 21 5.59 -3.38 -11.69
C VAL A 21 4.17 -3.30 -11.10
N LEU A 22 4.03 -2.82 -9.86
CA LEU A 22 2.72 -2.62 -9.23
C LEU A 22 1.87 -1.62 -10.00
N GLU A 23 2.45 -0.50 -10.45
CA GLU A 23 1.77 0.51 -11.26
C GLU A 23 1.25 -0.09 -12.56
N HIS A 24 2.08 -0.83 -13.29
CA HIS A 24 1.67 -1.53 -14.50
C HIS A 24 0.58 -2.59 -14.22
N MET A 25 0.71 -3.37 -13.15
CA MET A 25 -0.32 -4.32 -12.75
C MET A 25 -1.65 -3.62 -12.44
N PHE A 26 -1.64 -2.50 -11.73
CA PHE A 26 -2.86 -1.76 -11.40
C PHE A 26 -3.48 -1.04 -12.60
N ASN A 27 -2.68 -0.63 -13.58
CA ASN A 27 -3.14 0.09 -14.75
C ASN A 27 -3.58 -0.83 -15.90
N GLU A 28 -2.86 -1.93 -16.12
CA GLU A 28 -3.09 -2.81 -17.29
C GLU A 28 -3.86 -4.08 -16.98
N ALA A 29 -3.77 -4.63 -15.77
CA ALA A 29 -4.60 -5.77 -15.44
C ALA A 29 -6.03 -5.29 -15.13
N PRO A 30 -7.08 -5.99 -15.63
CA PRO A 30 -8.45 -5.72 -15.25
C PRO A 30 -8.69 -6.21 -13.83
N PHE A 31 -7.99 -5.64 -12.84
CA PHE A 31 -8.28 -5.88 -11.44
C PHE A 31 -9.72 -5.41 -11.22
N PRO A 32 -10.64 -6.32 -10.83
CA PRO A 32 -12.00 -5.91 -10.52
C PRO A 32 -11.91 -4.79 -9.49
N ARG A 33 -12.62 -3.68 -9.68
CA ARG A 33 -12.61 -2.52 -8.75
C ARG A 33 -12.74 -2.94 -7.28
N ARG A 34 -13.41 -4.08 -7.04
CA ARG A 34 -13.54 -4.77 -5.75
C ARG A 34 -12.22 -5.26 -5.15
N VAL A 35 -11.32 -5.86 -5.94
CA VAL A 35 -10.01 -6.33 -5.47
C VAL A 35 -9.09 -5.16 -5.12
N ARG A 36 -9.09 -4.10 -5.94
CA ARG A 36 -8.32 -2.87 -5.65
C ARG A 36 -8.76 -2.23 -4.33
N PHE A 37 -10.07 -2.19 -4.08
CA PHE A 37 -10.62 -1.71 -2.81
C PHE A 37 -10.26 -2.62 -1.63
N LEU A 38 -10.28 -3.95 -1.81
CA LEU A 38 -9.90 -4.90 -0.77
C LEU A 38 -8.42 -4.79 -0.39
N ILE A 39 -7.53 -4.60 -1.37
CA ILE A 39 -6.10 -4.37 -1.11
C ILE A 39 -5.93 -3.11 -0.26
N LEU A 40 -6.51 -1.98 -0.66
CA LEU A 40 -6.43 -0.72 0.09
C LEU A 40 -7.02 -0.83 1.50
N ARG A 41 -8.14 -1.56 1.67
CA ARG A 41 -8.77 -1.79 2.99
C ARG A 41 -7.92 -2.71 3.88
N SER A 42 -7.18 -3.64 3.30
CA SER A 42 -6.33 -4.57 4.04
C SER A 42 -5.00 -3.97 4.50
N LEU A 43 -4.63 -2.78 4.03
CA LEU A 43 -3.42 -2.10 4.46
C LEU A 43 -3.53 -1.73 5.95
N PRO A 44 -2.51 -2.04 6.77
CA PRO A 44 -2.54 -1.80 8.22
C PRO A 44 -2.67 -0.32 8.59
N PHE A 45 -2.40 0.59 7.64
CA PHE A 45 -2.56 2.04 7.81
C PHE A 45 -3.95 2.57 7.47
N ALA A 46 -4.81 1.79 6.79
CA ALA A 46 -6.15 2.24 6.40
C ALA A 46 -7.14 2.27 7.58
N SER A 47 -6.82 1.57 8.68
CA SER A 47 -7.67 1.53 9.88
C SER A 47 -7.68 2.85 10.67
N SER A 48 -6.77 3.79 10.38
CA SER A 48 -6.76 5.11 11.03
C SER A 48 -7.82 6.08 10.47
N LEU A 49 -8.42 5.75 9.32
CA LEU A 49 -9.41 6.58 8.64
C LEU A 49 -10.86 6.31 9.07
N HIS A 50 -11.12 5.47 10.07
CA HIS A 50 -12.45 5.41 10.68
C HIS A 50 -12.59 6.58 11.65
N PRO A 51 -13.42 7.61 11.36
CA PRO A 51 -13.83 8.54 12.38
C PRO A 51 -14.56 7.73 13.46
N PRO A 52 -14.36 8.00 14.76
CA PRO A 52 -15.24 7.43 15.76
C PRO A 52 -16.65 7.91 15.42
N LEU A 53 -17.54 6.98 15.05
CA LEU A 53 -18.97 7.26 14.95
C LEU A 53 -19.44 7.62 16.37
N ILE A 54 -19.38 8.92 16.69
CA ILE A 54 -20.03 9.48 17.86
C ILE A 54 -21.52 9.22 17.66
N ARG A 55 -21.98 8.18 18.33
CA ARG A 55 -23.39 7.77 18.41
C ARG A 55 -24.17 8.96 18.99
N ALA A 56 -25.00 9.59 18.17
CA ALA A 56 -25.96 10.57 18.68
C ALA A 56 -27.00 9.86 19.57
N PRO A 57 -27.28 10.36 20.78
CA PRO A 57 -28.32 9.80 21.64
C PRO A 57 -29.71 10.12 21.07
N ALA A 58 -30.62 9.17 21.25
CA ALA A 58 -32.03 9.21 20.85
C ALA A 58 -32.85 10.21 21.69
#